data_AF-A0A950J5V4-F1
#
_entry.id   AF-A0A950J5V4-F1
#
_cell.length_a   1.000
_cell.length_b   1.000
_cell.length_c   1.000
_cell.angle_alpha   90.00
_cell.angle_beta   90.00
_cell.angle_gamma   90.00
#
_symmetry.space_group_name_H-M   'P 1'
#
loop_
_entity.id
_entity.type
_entity.pdbx_description
1 polymer ?
#
loop_
_entity_poly.entity_id
_entity_poly.type
_entity_poly.pdbx_seq_one_letter_code
_entity_poly.pdbx_strand_id
1 'polypeptide(L)'
;MNASTVRCSHCRPLLGGYVDHALSARARYHVVHHLRICADCRRWLEEVRAIDGLLETATAIEPPPNFRHAVMSEVRAMPIPLTHRTNPWLLLCAYVAVAWVIIGAWLKVSGLGIAGVVAVGAIGAAHLGVGLRTLAEAAQHAFGTTTPTVAAAVAGVLVLDLLLCAAFVTFYTVLRPRLAAEIAYARKG
;
A
#
# COMPACT_ATOMS: atom_id res chain seq x y z
N MET A 1 7.28 -17.78 29.20
CA MET A 1 7.99 -16.48 29.32
C MET A 1 8.57 -16.15 27.95
N ASN A 2 7.78 -15.53 27.07
CA ASN A 2 8.17 -15.36 25.66
C ASN A 2 8.29 -13.87 25.35
N ALA A 3 9.52 -13.34 25.46
CA ALA A 3 9.87 -11.98 25.06
C ALA A 3 10.74 -12.04 23.78
N SER A 4 10.08 -11.82 22.65
CA SER A 4 10.54 -11.14 21.43
C SER A 4 12.07 -11.05 21.18
N THR A 5 12.60 -12.04 20.47
CA THR A 5 13.60 -12.05 19.37
C THR A 5 14.93 -11.27 19.42
N VAL A 6 15.25 -10.45 20.42
CA VAL A 6 16.60 -9.85 20.55
C VAL A 6 17.19 -10.15 21.91
N ARG A 7 18.35 -10.83 21.91
CA ARG A 7 19.14 -11.12 23.11
C ARG A 7 19.93 -9.87 23.53
N CYS A 8 20.19 -9.73 24.82
CA CYS A 8 20.96 -8.60 25.35
C CYS A 8 22.35 -8.46 24.66
N SER A 9 22.99 -9.58 24.34
CA SER A 9 24.26 -9.63 23.61
C SER A 9 24.20 -9.02 22.21
N HIS A 10 23.03 -9.05 21.57
CA HIS A 10 22.79 -8.45 20.26
C HIS A 10 22.27 -7.00 20.37
N CYS A 11 21.62 -6.64 21.49
CA CYS A 11 21.12 -5.28 21.72
C CYS A 11 22.25 -4.32 22.08
N ARG A 12 23.15 -4.70 23.00
CA ARG A 12 24.25 -3.85 23.50
C ARG A 12 25.11 -3.18 22.41
N PRO A 13 25.63 -3.90 21.40
CA PRO A 13 26.46 -3.26 20.38
C PRO A 13 25.68 -2.28 19.48
N LEU A 14 24.34 -2.37 19.44
CA LEU A 14 23.50 -1.46 18.67
C LEU A 14 23.16 -0.16 19.42
N LEU A 15 23.44 -0.07 20.72
CA LEU A 15 23.05 1.09 21.53
C LEU A 15 23.82 2.37 21.18
N GLY A 16 25.09 2.26 20.74
CA GLY A 16 25.85 3.42 20.24
C GLY A 16 25.19 4.03 19.01
N GLY A 17 24.98 3.22 17.97
CA GLY A 17 24.25 3.67 16.77
C GLY A 17 22.81 4.11 17.05
N TYR A 18 22.18 3.65 18.15
CA TYR A 18 20.87 4.13 18.57
C TYR A 18 20.93 5.57 19.11
N VAL A 19 21.96 5.90 19.90
CA VAL A 19 22.23 7.25 20.40
C VAL A 19 22.58 8.19 19.25
N ASP A 20 23.46 7.74 18.34
CA ASP A 20 23.91 8.51 17.17
C ASP A 20 22.85 8.64 16.05
N HIS A 21 21.65 8.06 16.24
CA HIS A 21 20.60 7.97 15.21
C HIS A 21 21.07 7.33 13.87
N ALA A 22 22.05 6.43 13.94
CA ALA A 22 22.67 5.77 12.79
C ALA A 22 22.08 4.38 12.48
N LEU A 23 21.10 3.90 13.24
CA LEU A 23 20.47 2.61 13.01
C LEU A 23 19.42 2.65 11.89
N SER A 24 19.37 1.58 11.10
CA SER A 24 18.20 1.35 10.20
C SER A 24 16.90 1.26 11.01
N ALA A 25 15.78 1.66 10.40
CA ALA A 25 14.45 1.63 11.03
C ALA A 25 14.10 0.25 11.65
N ARG A 26 14.48 -0.84 10.97
CA ARG A 26 14.30 -2.20 11.48
C ARG A 26 15.12 -2.47 12.74
N ALA A 27 16.40 -2.11 12.75
CA ALA A 27 17.27 -2.27 13.91
C ALA A 27 16.80 -1.39 15.08
N ARG A 28 16.41 -0.14 14.81
CA ARG A 28 15.86 0.79 15.79
C ARG A 28 14.60 0.24 16.46
N TYR A 29 13.64 -0.29 15.68
CA TYR A 29 12.43 -0.92 16.21
C TYR A 29 12.76 -2.05 17.19
N HIS A 30 13.68 -2.94 16.81
CA HIS A 30 14.07 -4.07 17.65
C HIS A 30 14.74 -3.64 18.95
N VAL A 31 15.61 -2.62 18.90
CA VAL A 31 16.27 -2.05 20.10
C VAL A 31 15.26 -1.39 21.03
N VAL A 32 14.38 -0.53 20.51
CA VAL A 32 13.33 0.15 21.30
C VAL A 32 12.41 -0.87 21.98
N HIS A 33 12.00 -1.91 21.25
CA HIS A 33 11.18 -2.97 21.81
C HIS A 33 11.91 -3.70 22.94
N HIS A 34 13.18 -4.04 22.78
CA HIS A 34 13.98 -4.71 23.80
C HIS A 34 14.16 -3.83 25.06
N LEU A 35 14.43 -2.53 24.87
CA LEU A 35 14.59 -1.56 25.96
C LEU A 35 13.33 -1.40 26.82
N ARG A 36 12.12 -1.66 26.28
CA ARG A 36 10.90 -1.66 27.10
C ARG A 36 10.86 -2.77 28.13
N ILE A 37 11.51 -3.91 27.85
CA ILE A 37 11.37 -5.13 28.63
C ILE A 37 12.61 -5.41 29.48
N CYS A 38 13.81 -5.05 29.00
CA CYS A 38 15.06 -5.34 29.71
C CYS A 38 15.57 -4.11 30.48
N ALA A 39 15.64 -4.22 31.81
CA ALA A 39 16.19 -3.18 32.68
C ALA A 39 17.72 -2.99 32.52
N ASP A 40 18.46 -4.08 32.30
CA ASP A 40 19.92 -3.99 32.17
C ASP A 40 20.36 -3.27 30.89
N CYS A 41 19.65 -3.49 29.78
CA CYS A 41 19.92 -2.75 28.54
C CYS A 41 19.52 -1.27 28.64
N ARG A 42 18.53 -0.92 29.49
CA ARG A 42 18.23 0.50 29.79
C ARG A 42 19.35 1.17 30.58
N ARG A 43 19.87 0.49 31.62
CA ARG A 43 21.01 1.00 32.40
C ARG A 43 22.24 1.21 31.52
N TRP A 44 22.54 0.27 30.64
CA TRP A 44 23.64 0.41 29.68
C TRP A 44 23.43 1.58 28.71
N LEU A 45 22.20 1.81 28.25
CA LEU A 45 21.88 2.98 27.41
C LEU A 45 22.10 4.30 28.16
N GLU A 46 21.79 4.36 29.45
CA GLU A 46 22.06 5.52 30.29
C GLU A 46 23.56 5.78 30.44
N GLU A 47 24.38 4.74 30.62
CA GLU A 47 25.84 4.84 30.63
C GLU A 47 26.38 5.40 29.31
N VAL A 48 25.90 4.89 28.17
CA VAL A 48 26.30 5.40 26.84
C VAL A 48 25.91 6.86 26.66
N ARG A 49 24.71 7.26 27.09
CA ARG A 49 24.25 8.67 27.04
C ARG A 49 25.03 9.59 27.96
N ALA A 50 25.46 9.09 29.12
CA ALA A 50 26.28 9.86 30.04
C ALA A 50 27.66 10.18 29.42
N ILE A 51 28.25 9.21 28.70
CA ILE A 51 29.49 9.43 27.95
C ILE A 51 29.28 10.47 26.84
N ASP A 52 28.19 10.35 26.08
CA ASP A 52 27.87 11.28 24.99
C ASP A 52 27.65 12.72 25.50
N GLY A 53 26.93 12.88 26.61
CA GLY A 53 26.74 14.17 27.27
C GLY A 53 28.04 14.80 27.79
N LEU A 54 29.04 14.00 28.18
CA LEU A 54 30.37 14.52 28.52
C LEU A 54 31.10 15.07 27.28
N LEU A 55 30.92 14.43 26.11
CA LEU A 55 31.50 14.90 24.86
C LEU A 55 30.82 16.18 24.35
N GLU A 56 29.50 16.32 24.53
CA GLU A 56 28.78 17.55 24.17
C GLU A 56 29.27 18.79 24.95
N THR A 57 29.86 18.61 26.13
CA THR A 57 30.46 19.72 26.89
C THR A 57 31.83 20.16 26.36
N ALA A 58 32.43 19.39 25.44
CA ALA A 58 33.63 19.81 24.74
C ALA A 58 33.30 21.02 23.84
N THR A 59 34.17 22.02 23.90
CA THR A 59 33.96 23.37 23.36
C THR A 59 33.31 23.38 21.98
N ALA A 60 32.17 24.08 21.85
CA ALA A 60 31.51 24.29 20.57
C ALA A 60 32.47 24.99 19.60
N ILE A 61 32.83 24.30 18.53
CA ILE A 61 33.66 24.85 17.46
C ILE A 61 32.77 25.79 16.64
N GLU A 62 33.09 27.09 16.65
CA GLU A 62 32.37 28.06 15.83
C GLU A 62 32.60 27.70 14.35
N PRO A 63 31.53 27.44 13.57
CA PRO A 63 31.66 27.12 12.15
C PRO A 63 32.19 28.34 11.38
N PRO A 64 32.87 28.13 10.24
CA PRO A 64 33.41 29.25 9.47
C PRO A 64 32.29 30.18 8.98
N PRO A 65 32.55 31.49 8.81
CA PRO A 65 31.51 32.51 8.59
C PRO A 65 30.65 32.29 7.34
N ASN A 66 31.11 31.48 6.38
CA ASN A 66 30.40 31.16 5.14
C ASN A 66 29.80 29.74 5.10
N PHE A 67 29.92 28.96 6.17
CA PHE A 67 29.46 27.57 6.22
C PHE A 67 27.99 27.41 5.82
N ARG A 68 27.12 28.21 6.44
CA ARG A 68 25.68 28.15 6.19
C ARG A 68 25.34 28.45 4.74
N HIS A 69 26.02 29.40 4.12
CA HIS A 69 25.80 29.74 2.72
C HIS A 69 26.23 28.61 1.79
N ALA A 70 27.44 28.06 1.99
CA ALA A 70 27.98 26.96 1.20
C ALA A 70 27.12 25.69 1.27
N VAL A 71 26.66 25.32 2.47
CA VAL A 71 25.79 24.15 2.65
C VAL A 71 24.44 24.38 1.96
N MET A 72 23.82 25.55 2.16
CA MET A 72 22.50 25.80 1.60
C MET A 72 22.51 25.99 0.08
N SER A 73 23.61 26.46 -0.52
CA SER A 73 23.75 26.47 -1.98
C SER A 73 23.82 25.06 -2.54
N GLU A 74 24.55 24.16 -1.88
CA GLU A 74 24.68 22.76 -2.32
C GLU A 74 23.36 21.99 -2.17
N VAL A 75 22.66 22.15 -1.04
CA VAL A 75 21.35 21.52 -0.81
C VAL A 75 20.31 21.95 -1.85
N ARG A 76 20.38 23.20 -2.32
CA ARG A 76 19.49 23.70 -3.39
C ARG A 76 19.89 23.19 -4.78
N ALA A 77 21.18 22.93 -5.00
CA ALA A 77 21.68 22.36 -6.24
C ALA A 77 21.36 20.86 -6.37
N MET A 78 21.09 20.16 -5.25
CA MET A 78 20.69 18.76 -5.29
C MET A 78 19.38 18.59 -6.07
N PRO A 79 19.34 17.64 -7.03
CA PRO A 79 18.12 17.37 -7.78
C PRO A 79 17.02 16.91 -6.82
N ILE A 80 15.86 17.55 -6.92
CA ILE A 80 14.67 17.14 -6.17
C ILE A 80 14.41 15.67 -6.54
N PRO A 81 14.34 14.73 -5.58
CA PRO A 81 14.04 13.35 -5.88
C PRO A 81 12.67 13.30 -6.54
N LEU A 82 12.67 13.04 -7.86
CA LEU A 82 11.46 12.88 -8.65
C LEU A 82 10.76 11.63 -8.13
N THR A 83 9.82 11.80 -7.20
CA THR A 83 8.94 10.70 -6.80
C THR A 83 8.13 10.36 -8.04
N HIS A 84 8.37 9.19 -8.64
CA HIS A 84 7.63 8.76 -9.82
C HIS A 84 6.15 8.62 -9.46
N ARG A 85 5.39 9.69 -9.72
CA ARG A 85 3.96 9.78 -9.43
C ARG A 85 3.26 9.03 -10.55
N THR A 86 3.20 7.71 -10.44
CA THR A 86 2.32 6.91 -11.30
C THR A 86 0.92 7.51 -11.20
N ASN A 87 0.37 7.93 -12.33
CA ASN A 87 -0.95 8.55 -12.38
C ASN A 87 -1.99 7.44 -12.31
N PRO A 88 -2.68 7.24 -11.16
CA PRO A 88 -3.67 6.17 -11.01
C PRO A 88 -4.78 6.25 -12.05
N TRP A 89 -5.17 7.48 -12.45
CA TRP A 89 -6.20 7.69 -13.46
C TRP A 89 -5.80 7.14 -14.82
N LEU A 90 -4.52 7.24 -15.20
CA LEU A 90 -4.03 6.68 -16.46
C LEU A 90 -4.12 5.15 -16.46
N LEU A 91 -3.79 4.51 -15.33
CA LEU A 91 -3.91 3.05 -15.16
C LEU A 91 -5.37 2.61 -15.16
N LEU A 92 -6.26 3.35 -14.51
CA LEU A 92 -7.70 3.07 -14.51
C LEU A 92 -8.30 3.21 -15.91
N CYS A 93 -7.96 4.28 -16.64
CA CYS A 93 -8.39 4.49 -18.02
C CYS A 93 -7.87 3.38 -18.95
N ALA A 94 -6.61 2.97 -18.78
CA ALA A 94 -6.03 1.85 -19.55
C ALA A 94 -6.76 0.52 -19.25
N TYR A 95 -7.09 0.25 -17.99
CA TYR A 95 -7.85 -0.94 -17.59
C TYR A 95 -9.24 -0.97 -18.26
N VAL A 96 -9.99 0.12 -18.11
CA VAL A 96 -11.34 0.25 -18.70
C VAL A 96 -11.29 0.08 -20.22
N ALA A 97 -10.31 0.71 -20.88
CA ALA A 97 -10.13 0.57 -22.33
C ALA A 97 -9.87 -0.88 -22.75
N VAL A 98 -8.98 -1.59 -22.05
CA VAL A 98 -8.67 -3.00 -22.34
C VAL A 98 -9.89 -3.89 -22.12
N ALA A 99 -10.64 -3.68 -21.03
CA ALA A 99 -11.86 -4.44 -20.75
C ALA A 99 -12.90 -4.28 -21.87
N TRP A 100 -13.14 -3.05 -22.34
CA TRP A 100 -14.06 -2.79 -23.45
C TRP A 100 -13.58 -3.39 -24.79
N VAL A 101 -12.27 -3.40 -25.05
CA VAL A 101 -11.71 -4.06 -26.24
C VAL A 101 -11.93 -5.56 -26.19
N ILE A 102 -11.71 -6.21 -25.04
CA ILE A 102 -11.93 -7.65 -24.84
C ILE A 102 -13.42 -7.98 -25.04
N ILE A 103 -14.32 -7.21 -24.44
CA ILE A 103 -15.77 -7.39 -24.59
C ILE A 103 -16.19 -7.24 -26.05
N GLY A 104 -15.74 -6.19 -26.74
CA GLY A 104 -16.04 -5.97 -28.15
C GLY A 104 -15.52 -7.08 -29.07
N ALA A 105 -14.30 -7.58 -28.81
CA ALA A 105 -13.72 -8.69 -29.53
C ALA A 105 -14.55 -9.98 -29.34
N TRP A 106 -14.97 -10.26 -28.11
CA TRP A 106 -15.80 -11.42 -27.80
C TRP A 106 -17.20 -11.35 -28.45
N LEU A 107 -17.83 -10.17 -28.45
CA LEU A 107 -19.11 -9.93 -29.15
C LEU A 107 -18.99 -10.18 -30.66
N LYS A 108 -17.88 -9.76 -31.28
CA LYS A 108 -17.62 -10.01 -32.70
C LYS A 108 -17.45 -11.50 -33.01
N VAL A 109 -16.74 -12.25 -32.15
CA VAL A 109 -16.51 -13.70 -32.33
C VAL A 109 -17.79 -14.52 -32.11
N SER A 110 -18.67 -14.08 -31.21
CA SER A 110 -19.95 -14.74 -30.92
C SER A 110 -21.05 -14.48 -31.96
N GLY A 111 -20.81 -13.61 -32.94
CA GLY A 111 -21.77 -13.30 -34.00
C GLY A 111 -22.97 -12.45 -33.56
N LEU A 112 -22.94 -11.88 -32.34
CA LEU A 112 -23.99 -10.98 -31.84
C LEU A 112 -23.75 -9.54 -32.33
N GLY A 113 -24.61 -9.06 -33.22
CA GLY A 113 -24.67 -7.64 -33.58
C GLY A 113 -25.24 -6.76 -32.46
N ILE A 114 -25.06 -5.44 -32.57
CA ILE A 114 -25.54 -4.44 -31.58
C ILE A 114 -27.07 -4.58 -31.36
N ALA A 115 -27.81 -4.89 -32.43
CA ALA A 115 -29.25 -5.18 -32.36
C ALA A 115 -29.58 -6.45 -31.56
N GLY A 116 -28.71 -7.47 -31.62
CA GLY A 116 -28.82 -8.67 -30.78
C GLY A 116 -28.54 -8.37 -29.31
N VAL A 117 -27.58 -7.50 -29.01
CA VAL A 117 -27.28 -7.07 -27.63
C VAL A 117 -28.42 -6.23 -27.04
N VAL A 118 -29.01 -5.31 -27.82
CA VAL A 118 -30.16 -4.51 -27.37
C VAL A 118 -31.42 -5.37 -27.22
N ALA A 119 -31.66 -6.32 -28.14
CA ALA A 119 -32.76 -7.25 -28.02
C ALA A 119 -32.60 -8.13 -26.78
N VAL A 120 -31.42 -8.72 -26.56
CA VAL A 120 -31.12 -9.53 -25.36
C VAL A 120 -31.15 -8.68 -24.09
N GLY A 121 -30.74 -7.41 -24.13
CA GLY A 121 -30.82 -6.48 -23.00
C GLY A 121 -32.25 -6.05 -22.66
N ALA A 122 -33.09 -5.81 -23.66
CA ALA A 122 -34.51 -5.48 -23.48
C ALA A 122 -35.32 -6.69 -23.02
N ILE A 123 -35.06 -7.86 -23.59
CA ILE A 123 -35.58 -9.15 -23.14
C ILE A 123 -35.09 -9.41 -21.70
N GLY A 124 -33.82 -9.16 -21.39
CA GLY A 124 -33.23 -9.26 -20.04
C GLY A 124 -33.83 -8.29 -19.02
N ALA A 125 -34.16 -7.05 -19.40
CA ALA A 125 -34.81 -6.08 -18.53
C ALA A 125 -36.28 -6.45 -18.25
N ALA A 126 -37.01 -6.92 -19.26
CA ALA A 126 -38.35 -7.48 -19.10
C ALA A 126 -38.34 -8.75 -18.23
N HIS A 127 -37.31 -9.59 -18.38
CA HIS A 127 -37.08 -10.77 -17.54
C HIS A 127 -36.39 -10.47 -16.21
N LEU A 128 -35.91 -9.25 -15.92
CA LEU A 128 -35.42 -8.88 -14.58
C LEU A 128 -36.59 -8.62 -13.63
N GLY A 129 -37.68 -8.02 -14.13
CA GLY A 129 -38.92 -7.81 -13.36
C GLY A 129 -39.68 -9.10 -13.08
N VAL A 130 -39.75 -10.00 -14.07
CA VAL A 130 -40.32 -11.35 -13.90
C VAL A 130 -39.32 -12.27 -13.17
N GLY A 131 -38.03 -12.12 -13.48
CA GLY A 131 -36.89 -12.86 -12.95
C GLY A 131 -36.66 -12.69 -11.47
N LEU A 132 -36.88 -11.51 -10.88
CA LEU A 132 -36.74 -11.34 -9.43
C LEU A 132 -37.80 -12.16 -8.66
N ARG A 133 -39.03 -12.25 -9.20
CA ARG A 133 -40.11 -13.06 -8.61
C ARG A 133 -39.92 -14.55 -8.89
N THR A 134 -39.47 -14.92 -10.09
CA THR A 134 -39.19 -16.32 -10.42
C THR A 134 -37.86 -16.82 -9.86
N LEU A 135 -36.87 -15.97 -9.54
CA LEU A 135 -35.65 -16.35 -8.82
C LEU A 135 -35.94 -16.69 -7.36
N ALA A 136 -36.91 -15.99 -6.73
CA ALA A 136 -37.38 -16.33 -5.40
C ALA A 136 -38.08 -17.70 -5.35
N GLU A 137 -38.77 -18.09 -6.42
CA GLU A 137 -39.51 -19.36 -6.52
C GLU A 137 -38.69 -20.51 -7.17
N ALA A 138 -37.82 -20.23 -8.14
CA ALA A 138 -37.05 -21.22 -8.90
C ALA A 138 -35.66 -21.52 -8.30
N ALA A 139 -35.11 -20.67 -7.43
CA ALA A 139 -33.94 -21.02 -6.62
C ALA A 139 -34.19 -22.26 -5.75
N GLN A 140 -35.46 -22.57 -5.44
CA GLN A 140 -35.83 -23.76 -4.71
C GLN A 140 -35.89 -25.04 -5.55
N HIS A 141 -35.95 -25.01 -6.91
CA HIS A 141 -36.30 -26.22 -7.68
C HIS A 141 -35.51 -26.54 -8.96
N ALA A 142 -34.77 -25.64 -9.60
CA ALA A 142 -34.36 -25.90 -10.99
C ALA A 142 -32.98 -25.37 -11.39
N PHE A 143 -31.90 -25.92 -10.84
CA PHE A 143 -30.60 -25.86 -11.53
C PHE A 143 -30.57 -26.92 -12.64
N GLY A 144 -31.08 -26.56 -13.83
CA GLY A 144 -31.19 -27.43 -15.00
C GLY A 144 -30.77 -26.75 -16.31
N THR A 145 -29.46 -26.78 -16.55
CA THR A 145 -28.70 -26.88 -17.82
C THR A 145 -29.04 -25.97 -19.03
N THR A 146 -28.08 -25.06 -19.32
CA THR A 146 -27.77 -24.35 -20.60
C THR A 146 -28.27 -22.92 -20.86
N THR A 147 -28.80 -22.22 -19.85
CA THR A 147 -28.81 -20.75 -19.75
C THR A 147 -27.87 -20.10 -18.70
N PRO A 148 -27.18 -20.82 -17.78
CA PRO A 148 -26.45 -20.16 -16.68
C PRO A 148 -25.05 -19.66 -17.05
N THR A 149 -24.46 -20.06 -18.18
CA THR A 149 -23.05 -19.79 -18.47
C THR A 149 -22.78 -18.33 -18.84
N VAL A 150 -23.62 -17.73 -19.67
CA VAL A 150 -23.47 -16.31 -20.07
C VAL A 150 -23.81 -15.38 -18.90
N ALA A 151 -24.88 -15.67 -18.16
CA ALA A 151 -25.25 -14.90 -16.98
C ALA A 151 -24.18 -15.00 -15.87
N ALA A 152 -23.64 -16.19 -15.62
CA ALA A 152 -22.54 -16.38 -14.66
C ALA A 152 -21.24 -15.71 -15.13
N ALA A 153 -20.94 -15.72 -16.43
CA ALA A 153 -19.78 -15.03 -16.97
C ALA A 153 -19.90 -13.51 -16.80
N VAL A 154 -21.04 -12.92 -17.17
CA VAL A 154 -21.28 -11.47 -17.02
C VAL A 154 -21.29 -11.06 -15.54
N ALA A 155 -21.97 -11.82 -14.68
CA ALA A 155 -21.96 -11.57 -13.24
C ALA A 155 -20.55 -11.70 -12.65
N GLY A 156 -19.78 -12.69 -13.10
CA GLY A 156 -18.39 -12.88 -12.69
C GLY A 156 -17.49 -11.70 -13.08
N VAL A 157 -17.64 -11.18 -14.30
CA VAL A 157 -16.89 -9.99 -14.77
C VAL A 157 -17.27 -8.77 -13.95
N LEU A 158 -18.55 -8.52 -13.69
CA LEU A 158 -18.99 -7.36 -12.90
C LEU A 158 -18.52 -7.43 -11.44
N VAL A 159 -18.55 -8.63 -10.84
CA VAL A 159 -18.02 -8.83 -9.48
C VAL A 159 -16.50 -8.62 -9.46
N LEU A 160 -15.78 -9.12 -10.46
CA LEU A 160 -14.33 -8.92 -10.58
C LEU A 160 -13.98 -7.43 -10.75
N ASP A 161 -14.73 -6.70 -11.58
CA ASP A 161 -14.57 -5.26 -11.76
C ASP A 161 -14.84 -4.47 -10.47
N LEU A 162 -15.89 -4.84 -9.73
CA LEU A 162 -16.20 -4.23 -8.43
C LEU A 162 -15.11 -4.50 -7.40
N LEU A 163 -14.58 -5.73 -7.35
CA LEU A 163 -13.48 -6.10 -6.44
C LEU A 163 -12.19 -5.37 -6.81
N LEU A 164 -11.85 -5.28 -8.10
CA LEU A 164 -10.68 -4.55 -8.57
C LEU A 164 -10.81 -3.05 -8.29
N CYS A 165 -11.98 -2.47 -8.52
CA CYS A 165 -12.24 -1.05 -8.22
C CYS A 165 -12.14 -0.79 -6.71
N ALA A 166 -12.74 -1.65 -5.88
CA ALA A 166 -12.65 -1.54 -4.43
C ALA A 166 -11.22 -1.69 -3.91
N ALA A 167 -10.46 -2.67 -4.43
CA ALA A 167 -9.05 -2.88 -4.10
C ALA A 167 -8.18 -1.68 -4.53
N PHE A 168 -8.46 -1.09 -5.70
CA PHE A 168 -7.77 0.10 -6.19
C PHE A 168 -8.05 1.31 -5.30
N VAL A 169 -9.32 1.56 -4.96
CA VAL A 169 -9.72 2.66 -4.07
C VAL A 169 -9.07 2.49 -2.69
N THR A 170 -9.15 1.30 -2.08
CA THR A 170 -8.54 1.06 -0.77
C THR A 170 -7.01 1.16 -0.81
N PHE A 171 -6.36 0.68 -1.87
CA PHE A 171 -4.93 0.81 -2.03
C PHE A 171 -4.49 2.28 -2.09
N TYR A 172 -5.18 3.10 -2.88
CA TYR A 172 -4.80 4.50 -3.09
C TYR A 172 -5.22 5.45 -1.96
N THR A 173 -6.38 5.22 -1.33
CA THR A 173 -6.88 6.08 -0.26
C THR A 173 -6.32 5.71 1.12
N VAL A 174 -6.03 4.44 1.36
CA VAL A 174 -5.62 3.96 2.70
C VAL A 174 -4.18 3.49 2.74
N LEU A 175 -3.76 2.59 1.83
CA LEU A 175 -2.42 1.98 1.89
C LEU A 175 -1.32 2.94 1.45
N ARG A 176 -1.51 3.64 0.33
CA ARG A 176 -0.51 4.56 -0.23
C ARG A 176 -0.09 5.68 0.75
N PRO A 177 -1.01 6.42 1.41
CA PRO A 177 -0.60 7.46 2.34
C PRO A 177 0.08 6.89 3.59
N ARG A 178 -0.35 5.72 4.07
CA ARG A 178 0.29 5.05 5.21
C ARG A 178 1.71 4.60 4.87
N LEU A 179 1.91 3.98 3.71
CA LEU A 179 3.24 3.60 3.24
C LEU A 179 4.14 4.83 3.03
N ALA A 180 3.60 5.93 2.49
CA ALA A 180 4.35 7.18 2.36
C ALA A 180 4.75 7.77 3.72
N ALA A 181 3.86 7.70 4.71
CA ALA A 181 4.14 8.15 6.08
C ALA A 181 5.18 7.27 6.78
N GLU A 182 5.08 5.94 6.64
CA GLU A 182 6.05 4.96 7.16
C GLU A 182 7.43 5.18 6.55
N ILE A 183 7.53 5.35 5.23
CA ILE A 183 8.81 5.62 4.55
C ILE A 183 9.37 6.99 4.96
N ALA A 184 8.52 8.01 5.14
CA ALA A 184 8.96 9.32 5.58
C ALA A 184 9.43 9.32 7.04
N TYR A 185 8.78 8.54 7.91
CA TYR A 185 9.20 8.33 9.30
C TYR A 185 10.50 7.55 9.37
N ALA A 186 10.63 6.46 8.61
CA ALA A 186 11.83 5.64 8.51
C ALA A 186 13.04 6.35 7.87
N ARG A 187 12.83 7.49 7.19
CA ARG A 187 13.90 8.33 6.65
C ARG A 187 14.33 9.45 7.63
N LYS A 188 13.48 9.82 8.58
CA LYS A 188 13.74 10.91 9.53
C LYS A 188 14.27 10.44 10.89
N GLY A 189 14.18 9.16 11.22
CA GLY A 189 14.72 8.56 12.43
C GLY A 189 15.53 7.32 12.11
#